data_AF-A0A9E3TH27-F1
#
_entry.id   AF-A0A9E3TH27-F1
#
_cell.length_a   1.000
_cell.length_b   1.000
_cell.length_c   1.000
_cell.angle_alpha   90.00
_cell.angle_beta   90.00
_cell.angle_gamma   90.00
#
_symmetry.space_group_name_H-M   'P 1'
#
loop_
_entity.id
_entity.type
_entity.pdbx_description
1 polymer ?
#
loop_
_entity_poly.entity_id
_entity_poly.type
_entity_poly.pdbx_seq_one_letter_code
_entity_poly.pdbx_strand_id
1 'polypeptide(L)'
;MAKPLMGWTSQKRWQKRYRGKLYGVSPHQLGASPTKLGSQIQANAWWRAKKKELDDAYSQKHNIKRLAEVDKRIDELFDEASKAPLAQSDLNARMNALHNERGALNPVDEKPWFNLETVAVDRRERIEHWLGKFHTYNMSRIELGKLNPGRYDSLRRSTTYFANFVGQHRPVNDIDGQVLINYHSHLDQKNEWSASYCRDYWSDAKQFIQYLYDVEALDQLPRNFSNRQLGFKVGVQKVQTLTNQEVELLFAQAEVRTRLFILLMLNCGMTQKDISDLKHTEVDWEQETIQRRRSKTQQFENVPTVTYPLWKETFRLLKRHKSKHKELVIVNDNGMPLVREFLDGEAFKKIDNVKSAWFRLLQRKELEGFNRTLKDLRKTSATRLEAHPDHQSVADYFLGHSGSSVAQRHYKDTPNERIGVAIKWLESDLGIDQIVFDEY
;
A
#
# COMPACT_ATOMS: atom_id res chain seq x y z
N MET A 1 -19.89 5.26 50.13
CA MET A 1 -19.50 5.57 48.73
C MET A 1 -18.39 4.63 48.30
N ALA A 2 -18.41 4.12 47.06
CA ALA A 2 -17.33 3.25 46.56
C ALA A 2 -15.99 4.01 46.49
N LYS A 3 -14.88 3.35 46.84
CA LYS A 3 -13.54 3.94 46.76
C LYS A 3 -13.19 4.26 45.28
N PRO A 4 -12.55 5.41 44.97
CA PRO A 4 -12.14 5.72 43.61
C PRO A 4 -11.03 4.76 43.15
N LEU A 5 -11.15 4.24 41.92
CA LEU A 5 -10.15 3.37 41.29
C LEU A 5 -9.01 4.18 40.66
N MET A 6 -9.29 5.45 40.34
CA MET A 6 -8.38 6.43 39.74
C MET A 6 -8.06 7.55 40.74
N GLY A 7 -6.89 8.17 40.60
CA GLY A 7 -6.52 9.38 41.35
C GLY A 7 -7.10 10.63 40.69
N TRP A 8 -7.54 11.60 41.50
CA TRP A 8 -7.99 12.91 41.04
C TRP A 8 -6.85 13.92 41.11
N THR A 9 -6.59 14.64 40.02
CA THR A 9 -5.47 15.59 39.92
C THR A 9 -5.92 17.05 40.15
N SER A 10 -4.94 17.94 40.40
CA SER A 10 -5.17 19.39 40.48
C SER A 10 -5.75 19.99 39.19
N GLN A 11 -5.48 19.37 38.03
CA GLN A 11 -6.03 19.75 36.73
C GLN A 11 -7.48 19.27 36.50
N LYS A 12 -8.16 18.80 37.55
CA LYS A 12 -9.53 18.27 37.50
C LYS A 12 -9.69 17.09 36.52
N ARG A 13 -8.72 16.16 36.52
CA ARG A 13 -8.74 14.93 35.70
C ARG A 13 -8.59 13.70 36.58
N TRP A 14 -9.15 12.59 36.12
CA TRP A 14 -8.90 11.27 36.70
C TRP A 14 -7.71 10.62 36.02
N GLN A 15 -6.78 10.05 36.79
CA GLN A 15 -5.59 9.37 36.28
C GLN A 15 -5.31 8.02 36.96
N LYS A 16 -4.75 7.07 36.22
CA LYS A 16 -4.29 5.78 36.72
C LYS A 16 -3.08 5.29 35.96
N ARG A 17 -2.04 4.85 36.67
CA ARG A 17 -0.89 4.16 36.07
C ARG A 17 -1.21 2.66 35.96
N TYR A 18 -1.01 2.09 34.78
CA TYR A 18 -1.20 0.66 34.51
C TYR A 18 -0.17 0.18 33.49
N ARG A 19 0.55 -0.91 33.83
CA ARG A 19 1.64 -1.47 33.00
C ARG A 19 2.61 -0.40 32.47
N GLY A 20 3.11 0.46 33.36
CA GLY A 20 4.10 1.50 33.03
C GLY A 20 3.57 2.72 32.28
N LYS A 21 2.31 2.73 31.81
CA LYS A 21 1.70 3.88 31.13
C LYS A 21 0.69 4.59 32.04
N LEU A 22 0.57 5.91 31.89
CA LEU A 22 -0.41 6.73 32.59
C LEU A 22 -1.62 6.95 31.69
N TYR A 23 -2.80 6.62 32.20
CA TYR A 23 -4.08 6.83 31.52
C TYR A 23 -4.86 7.89 32.28
N GLY A 24 -5.55 8.78 31.57
CA GLY A 24 -6.39 9.77 32.22
C GLY A 24 -7.56 10.23 31.37
N VAL A 25 -8.62 10.66 32.05
CA VAL A 25 -9.89 11.09 31.46
C VAL A 25 -10.44 12.28 32.23
N SER A 26 -11.01 13.26 31.54
CA SER A 26 -11.64 14.42 32.17
C SER A 26 -13.15 14.18 32.41
N PRO A 27 -13.78 14.86 33.39
CA PRO A 27 -15.23 14.79 33.56
C PRO A 27 -16.03 15.13 32.30
N HIS A 28 -15.54 16.09 31.50
CA HIS A 28 -16.17 16.49 30.24
C HIS A 28 -16.20 15.33 29.24
N GLN A 29 -15.10 14.58 29.10
CA GLN A 29 -15.04 13.38 28.25
C GLN A 29 -15.98 12.25 28.72
N LEU A 30 -16.36 12.27 30.00
CA LEU A 30 -17.28 11.30 30.60
C LEU A 30 -18.74 11.76 30.58
N GLY A 31 -19.04 12.97 30.08
CA GLY A 31 -20.38 13.56 30.20
C GLY A 31 -20.83 13.76 31.65
N ALA A 32 -19.90 13.95 32.58
CA ALA A 32 -20.16 14.02 34.02
C ALA A 32 -19.91 15.43 34.58
N SER A 33 -20.43 15.71 35.78
CA SER A 33 -20.21 16.98 36.49
C SER A 33 -18.71 17.25 36.68
N PRO A 34 -18.23 18.50 36.53
CA PRO A 34 -16.81 18.86 36.64
C PRO A 34 -16.27 18.84 38.07
N THR A 35 -16.94 18.13 38.97
CA THR A 35 -16.55 17.96 40.37
C THR A 35 -15.98 16.55 40.59
N LYS A 36 -15.11 16.41 41.58
CA LYS A 36 -14.55 15.11 41.97
C LYS A 36 -15.66 14.12 42.35
N LEU A 37 -16.66 14.56 43.12
CA LEU A 37 -17.74 13.66 43.55
C LEU A 37 -18.67 13.32 42.37
N GLY A 38 -19.04 14.31 41.55
CA GLY A 38 -20.00 14.15 40.46
C GLY A 38 -19.49 13.41 39.22
N SER A 39 -18.19 13.06 39.17
CA SER A 39 -17.60 12.30 38.04
C SER A 39 -16.95 10.97 38.43
N GLN A 40 -16.95 10.63 39.73
CA GLN A 40 -16.23 9.46 40.25
C GLN A 40 -16.77 8.14 39.70
N ILE A 41 -18.10 8.01 39.59
CA ILE A 41 -18.76 6.77 39.15
C ILE A 41 -18.41 6.49 37.67
N GLN A 42 -18.52 7.51 36.82
CA GLN A 42 -18.23 7.43 35.40
C GLN A 42 -16.73 7.18 35.16
N ALA A 43 -15.85 7.82 35.94
CA ALA A 43 -14.42 7.57 35.83
C ALA A 43 -14.04 6.13 36.21
N ASN A 44 -14.66 5.58 37.25
CA ASN A 44 -14.47 4.17 37.62
C ASN A 44 -15.00 3.21 36.54
N ALA A 45 -16.16 3.50 35.95
CA ALA A 45 -16.71 2.70 34.86
C ALA A 45 -15.80 2.73 33.63
N TRP A 46 -15.36 3.92 33.22
CA TRP A 46 -14.39 4.13 32.15
C TRP A 46 -13.10 3.35 32.40
N TRP A 47 -12.56 3.41 33.63
CA TRP A 47 -11.33 2.68 33.96
C TRP A 47 -11.48 1.16 33.86
N ARG A 48 -12.62 0.61 34.29
CA ARG A 48 -12.88 -0.83 34.15
C ARG A 48 -12.92 -1.26 32.70
N ALA A 49 -13.62 -0.50 31.85
CA ALA A 49 -13.67 -0.76 30.41
C ALA A 49 -12.28 -0.65 29.78
N LYS A 50 -11.53 0.43 30.09
CA LYS A 50 -10.19 0.64 29.54
C LYS A 50 -9.20 -0.42 30.02
N LYS A 51 -9.27 -0.84 31.29
CA LYS A 51 -8.43 -1.91 31.82
C LYS A 51 -8.71 -3.23 31.09
N LYS A 52 -9.98 -3.58 30.87
CA LYS A 52 -10.37 -4.78 30.12
C LYS A 52 -9.78 -4.75 28.70
N GLU A 53 -9.96 -3.65 27.97
CA GLU A 53 -9.37 -3.45 26.63
C GLU A 53 -7.84 -3.65 26.62
N LEU A 54 -7.14 -3.08 27.61
CA LEU A 54 -5.69 -3.20 27.73
C LEU A 54 -5.24 -4.62 28.13
N ASP A 55 -6.05 -5.34 28.88
CA ASP A 55 -5.80 -6.74 29.24
C ASP A 55 -6.03 -7.66 28.05
N ASP A 56 -7.11 -7.46 27.29
CA ASP A 56 -7.41 -8.21 26.07
C ASP A 56 -6.32 -8.02 25.02
N ALA A 57 -5.89 -6.77 24.78
CA ALA A 57 -4.82 -6.46 23.84
C ALA A 57 -3.46 -7.07 24.25
N TYR A 58 -3.18 -7.14 25.56
CA TYR A 58 -1.95 -7.75 26.05
C TYR A 58 -1.98 -9.27 25.92
N SER A 59 -3.11 -9.90 26.25
CA SER A 59 -3.32 -11.34 26.05
C SER A 59 -3.18 -11.71 24.58
N GLN A 60 -3.77 -10.91 23.68
CA GLN A 60 -3.63 -11.11 22.23
C GLN A 60 -2.16 -11.04 21.78
N LYS A 61 -1.41 -10.03 22.24
CA LYS A 61 0.03 -9.92 21.92
C LYS A 61 0.84 -11.12 22.45
N HIS A 62 0.51 -11.61 23.65
CA HIS A 62 1.18 -12.77 24.22
C HIS A 62 0.82 -14.07 23.47
N ASN A 63 -0.44 -14.20 23.04
CA ASN A 63 -0.90 -15.32 22.22
C ASN A 63 -0.20 -15.32 20.86
N ILE A 64 -0.05 -14.16 20.21
CA ILE A 64 0.71 -14.05 18.94
C ILE A 64 2.14 -14.56 19.11
N LYS A 65 2.82 -14.19 20.20
CA LYS A 65 4.19 -14.67 20.46
C LYS A 65 4.24 -16.19 20.69
N ARG A 66 3.27 -16.75 21.43
CA ARG A 66 3.18 -18.20 21.66
C ARG A 66 2.78 -18.96 20.39
N LEU A 67 1.90 -18.40 19.56
CA LEU A 67 1.54 -18.98 18.25
C LEU A 67 2.77 -19.10 17.35
N ALA A 68 3.61 -18.06 17.27
CA ALA A 68 4.85 -18.12 16.51
C ALA A 68 5.83 -19.19 17.04
N GLU A 69 5.84 -19.45 18.34
CA GLU A 69 6.64 -20.50 18.97
C GLU A 69 6.09 -21.91 18.66
N VAL A 70 4.77 -22.07 18.64
CA VAL A 70 4.11 -23.33 18.25
C VAL A 70 4.33 -23.61 16.76
N ASP A 71 4.18 -22.60 15.89
CA ASP A 71 4.44 -22.73 14.46
C ASP A 71 5.92 -23.14 14.20
N LYS A 72 6.88 -22.53 14.92
CA LYS A 72 8.29 -22.94 14.86
C LYS A 72 8.50 -24.42 15.25
N ARG A 73 7.81 -24.89 16.30
CA ARG A 73 7.91 -26.30 16.73
C ARG A 73 7.28 -27.27 15.72
N ILE A 74 6.27 -26.84 14.99
CA ILE A 74 5.69 -27.61 13.87
C ILE A 74 6.73 -27.76 12.75
N ASP A 75 7.41 -26.67 12.37
CA ASP A 75 8.45 -26.71 11.36
C ASP A 75 9.63 -27.60 11.78
N GLU A 76 10.10 -27.49 13.02
CA GLU A 76 11.16 -28.33 13.58
C GLU A 76 10.79 -29.83 13.57
N LEU A 77 9.52 -30.17 13.83
CA LEU A 77 9.02 -31.53 13.79
C LEU A 77 8.98 -32.09 12.36
N PHE A 78 8.63 -31.27 11.37
CA PHE A 78 8.71 -31.65 9.96
C PHE A 78 10.16 -31.90 9.51
N ASP A 79 11.08 -31.04 9.94
CA ASP A 79 12.51 -31.19 9.69
C ASP A 79 13.07 -32.47 10.32
N GLU A 80 12.69 -32.78 11.55
CA GLU A 80 13.07 -34.03 12.24
C GLU A 80 12.59 -35.26 11.45
N ALA A 81 11.31 -35.28 11.06
CA ALA A 81 10.71 -36.37 10.30
C ALA A 81 11.36 -36.57 8.91
N SER A 82 11.93 -35.51 8.33
CA SER A 82 12.66 -35.59 7.05
C SER A 82 14.06 -36.20 7.18
N LYS A 83 14.72 -36.02 8.33
CA LYS A 83 16.11 -36.44 8.58
C LYS A 83 16.19 -37.84 9.16
N ALA A 84 15.20 -38.25 9.94
CA ALA A 84 15.09 -39.61 10.47
C ALA A 84 13.62 -40.04 10.38
N PRO A 85 13.31 -41.22 9.80
CA PRO A 85 11.93 -41.68 9.74
C PRO A 85 11.40 -41.93 11.16
N LEU A 86 10.58 -41.01 11.65
CA LEU A 86 9.74 -41.23 12.83
C LEU A 86 8.67 -42.26 12.48
N ALA A 87 8.28 -43.10 13.44
CA ALA A 87 7.09 -43.91 13.28
C ALA A 87 5.88 -42.99 13.03
N GLN A 88 5.08 -43.28 12.00
CA GLN A 88 3.97 -42.42 11.59
C GLN A 88 2.99 -42.11 12.73
N SER A 89 2.81 -43.05 13.66
CA SER A 89 2.00 -42.88 14.88
C SER A 89 2.53 -41.79 15.80
N ASP A 90 3.86 -41.70 15.97
CA ASP A 90 4.50 -40.73 16.86
C ASP A 90 4.47 -39.33 16.26
N LEU A 91 4.69 -39.23 14.94
CA LEU A 91 4.56 -37.97 14.21
C LEU A 91 3.13 -37.43 14.33
N ASN A 92 2.12 -38.28 14.12
CA ASN A 92 0.72 -37.90 14.24
C ASN A 92 0.37 -37.45 15.66
N ALA A 93 0.86 -38.16 16.69
CA ALA A 93 0.62 -37.80 18.09
C ALA A 93 1.23 -36.43 18.45
N ARG A 94 2.48 -36.18 18.04
CA ARG A 94 3.17 -34.89 18.26
C ARG A 94 2.49 -33.74 17.50
N MET A 95 2.10 -33.98 16.25
CA MET A 95 1.41 -32.99 15.42
C MET A 95 0.04 -32.61 16.01
N ASN A 96 -0.74 -33.60 16.46
CA ASN A 96 -2.02 -33.36 17.12
C ASN A 96 -1.87 -32.55 18.42
N ALA A 97 -0.82 -32.81 19.21
CA ALA A 97 -0.53 -32.03 20.42
C ALA A 97 -0.24 -30.55 20.09
N LEU A 98 0.58 -30.29 19.06
CA LEU A 98 0.90 -28.93 18.61
C LEU A 98 -0.33 -28.21 18.03
N HIS A 99 -1.18 -28.90 17.26
CA HIS A 99 -2.43 -28.32 16.77
C HIS A 99 -3.41 -27.97 17.89
N ASN A 100 -3.53 -28.81 18.92
CA ASN A 100 -4.36 -28.52 20.09
C ASN A 100 -3.83 -27.31 20.87
N GLU A 101 -2.51 -27.21 21.05
CA GLU A 101 -1.85 -26.06 21.68
C GLU A 101 -2.11 -24.77 20.87
N ARG A 102 -1.97 -24.84 19.54
CA ARG A 102 -2.26 -23.74 18.61
C ARG A 102 -3.72 -23.28 18.69
N GLY A 103 -4.66 -24.23 18.73
CA GLY A 103 -6.09 -23.95 18.85
C GLY A 103 -6.47 -23.28 20.17
N ALA A 104 -5.87 -23.70 21.30
CA ALA A 104 -6.10 -23.07 22.59
C ALA A 104 -5.58 -21.62 22.68
N LEU A 105 -4.55 -21.28 21.90
CA LEU A 105 -3.96 -19.93 21.85
C LEU A 105 -4.71 -18.97 20.93
N ASN A 106 -5.50 -19.49 20.01
CA ASN A 106 -6.32 -18.70 19.09
C ASN A 106 -7.81 -19.11 19.19
N PRO A 107 -8.50 -18.76 20.29
CA PRO A 107 -9.92 -19.03 20.46
C PRO A 107 -10.76 -18.02 19.65
N VAL A 108 -10.40 -17.80 18.40
CA VAL A 108 -11.32 -17.17 17.45
C VAL A 108 -12.34 -18.25 17.14
N ASP A 109 -13.63 -17.93 17.32
CA ASP A 109 -14.77 -18.67 16.79
C ASP A 109 -14.78 -18.68 15.25
N GLU A 110 -13.62 -18.85 14.61
CA GLU A 110 -13.53 -19.36 13.26
C GLU A 110 -13.76 -20.87 13.37
N LYS A 111 -15.02 -21.25 13.65
CA LYS A 111 -15.51 -22.51 13.11
C LYS A 111 -15.21 -22.42 11.61
N PRO A 112 -14.40 -23.34 11.04
CA PRO A 112 -14.38 -23.50 9.60
C PRO A 112 -15.85 -23.59 9.19
N TRP A 113 -16.28 -22.79 8.21
CA TRP A 113 -17.70 -22.71 7.82
C TRP A 113 -18.27 -24.07 7.36
N PHE A 114 -17.43 -25.11 7.27
CA PHE A 114 -17.80 -26.51 7.12
C PHE A 114 -17.05 -27.40 8.13
N ASN A 115 -17.76 -28.28 8.82
CA ASN A 115 -17.16 -29.39 9.58
C ASN A 115 -16.40 -30.31 8.60
N LEU A 116 -15.10 -30.52 8.85
CA LEU A 116 -14.24 -31.37 8.03
C LEU A 116 -14.11 -32.76 8.65
N GLU A 117 -14.54 -33.77 7.90
CA GLU A 117 -13.85 -35.06 7.90
C GLU A 117 -12.65 -34.91 6.94
N THR A 118 -11.43 -35.00 7.46
CA THR A 118 -10.22 -34.97 6.63
C THR A 118 -10.09 -36.26 5.84
N VAL A 119 -10.58 -36.25 4.60
CA VAL A 119 -10.27 -37.31 3.62
C VAL A 119 -8.79 -37.16 3.23
N ALA A 120 -8.05 -38.28 3.18
CA ALA A 120 -6.66 -38.29 2.74
C ALA A 120 -6.57 -38.01 1.23
N VAL A 121 -6.38 -36.74 0.86
CA VAL A 121 -6.18 -36.28 -0.53
C VAL A 121 -4.68 -36.32 -0.86
N ASP A 122 -4.31 -36.77 -2.07
CA ASP A 122 -2.93 -36.71 -2.57
C ASP A 122 -2.44 -35.27 -2.49
N ARG A 123 -1.23 -35.06 -1.95
CA ARG A 123 -0.61 -33.73 -1.85
C ARG A 123 -0.60 -33.00 -3.20
N ARG A 124 -0.44 -33.72 -4.32
CA ARG A 124 -0.44 -33.14 -5.68
C ARG A 124 -1.80 -32.63 -6.12
N GLU A 125 -2.87 -33.08 -5.49
CA GLU A 125 -4.22 -32.59 -5.77
C GLU A 125 -4.59 -31.40 -4.90
N ARG A 126 -3.81 -31.07 -3.86
CA ARG A 126 -4.15 -30.02 -2.89
C ARG A 126 -3.89 -28.60 -3.41
N ILE A 127 -4.73 -27.66 -3.02
CA ILE A 127 -4.59 -26.23 -3.33
C ILE A 127 -3.23 -25.69 -2.86
N GLU A 128 -2.73 -26.08 -1.68
CA GLU A 128 -1.43 -25.64 -1.14
C GLU A 128 -0.25 -25.98 -2.06
N HIS A 129 -0.28 -27.15 -2.69
CA HIS A 129 0.79 -27.60 -3.58
C HIS A 129 0.87 -26.68 -4.80
N TRP A 130 -0.28 -26.44 -5.43
CA TRP A 130 -0.35 -25.61 -6.62
C TRP A 130 -0.17 -24.12 -6.34
N LEU A 131 -0.56 -23.65 -5.15
CA LEU A 131 -0.25 -22.29 -4.71
C LEU A 131 1.28 -22.08 -4.64
N GLY A 132 2.01 -23.05 -4.07
CA GLY A 132 3.47 -23.04 -4.07
C GLY A 132 4.06 -23.00 -5.48
N LYS A 133 3.56 -23.85 -6.40
CA LYS A 133 3.97 -23.84 -7.82
C LYS A 133 3.69 -22.50 -8.51
N PHE A 134 2.53 -21.91 -8.26
CA PHE A 134 2.16 -20.59 -8.79
C PHE A 134 3.09 -19.49 -8.28
N HIS A 135 3.47 -19.53 -7.00
CA HIS A 135 4.42 -18.57 -6.42
C HIS A 135 5.82 -18.74 -7.01
N THR A 136 6.32 -19.98 -7.12
CA THR A 136 7.61 -20.27 -7.80
C THR A 136 7.62 -19.79 -9.25
N TYR A 137 6.53 -20.02 -10.00
CA TYR A 137 6.39 -19.54 -11.37
C TYR A 137 6.50 -18.01 -11.45
N ASN A 138 5.81 -17.29 -10.58
CA ASN A 138 5.87 -15.82 -10.58
C ASN A 138 7.21 -15.28 -10.06
N MET A 139 7.91 -15.99 -9.18
CA MET A 139 9.29 -15.69 -8.78
C MET A 139 10.25 -15.75 -9.97
N SER A 140 10.18 -16.82 -10.77
CA SER A 140 10.99 -16.92 -12.00
C SER A 140 10.70 -15.76 -12.96
N ARG A 141 9.45 -15.29 -13.04
CA ARG A 141 9.12 -14.10 -13.84
C ARG A 141 9.75 -12.82 -13.30
N ILE A 142 9.99 -12.68 -12.00
CA ILE A 142 10.75 -11.55 -11.45
C ILE A 142 12.21 -11.63 -11.87
N GLU A 143 12.83 -12.81 -11.75
CA GLU A 143 14.22 -13.03 -12.14
C GLU A 143 14.45 -12.71 -13.62
N LEU A 144 13.47 -13.01 -14.46
CA LEU A 144 13.46 -12.68 -15.88
C LEU A 144 13.04 -11.22 -16.19
N GLY A 145 12.76 -10.39 -15.18
CA GLY A 145 12.29 -9.00 -15.35
C GLY A 145 10.88 -8.86 -15.95
N LYS A 146 10.12 -9.97 -16.06
CA LYS A 146 8.76 -10.03 -16.62
C LYS A 146 7.67 -9.70 -15.60
N LEU A 147 8.01 -9.60 -14.32
CA LEU A 147 7.09 -9.25 -13.24
C LEU A 147 7.80 -8.34 -12.22
N ASN A 148 7.12 -7.29 -11.76
CA ASN A 148 7.65 -6.43 -10.71
C ASN A 148 7.47 -7.12 -9.32
N PRO A 149 8.45 -7.05 -8.40
CA PRO A 149 8.37 -7.62 -7.05
C PRO A 149 7.13 -7.23 -6.24
N GLY A 150 6.68 -5.97 -6.30
CA GLY A 150 5.48 -5.51 -5.63
C GLY A 150 4.18 -6.09 -6.21
N ARG A 151 4.14 -6.38 -7.52
CA ARG A 151 3.02 -7.09 -8.12
C ARG A 151 2.97 -8.54 -7.64
N TYR A 152 4.12 -9.20 -7.55
CA TYR A 152 4.21 -10.54 -6.99
C TYR A 152 3.76 -10.58 -5.53
N ASP A 153 4.21 -9.66 -4.68
CA ASP A 153 3.75 -9.64 -3.28
C ASP A 153 2.24 -9.46 -3.17
N SER A 154 1.67 -8.59 -4.00
CA SER A 154 0.21 -8.40 -4.06
C SER A 154 -0.48 -9.72 -4.46
N LEU A 155 0.00 -10.38 -5.53
CA LEU A 155 -0.52 -11.68 -5.98
C LEU A 155 -0.39 -12.76 -4.92
N ARG A 156 0.76 -12.85 -4.25
CA ARG A 156 1.03 -13.82 -3.19
C ARG A 156 0.03 -13.64 -2.05
N ARG A 157 -0.14 -12.41 -1.54
CA ARG A 157 -1.09 -12.12 -0.46
C ARG A 157 -2.54 -12.43 -0.83
N SER A 158 -2.99 -12.02 -2.01
CA SER A 158 -4.37 -12.22 -2.45
C SER A 158 -4.69 -13.69 -2.76
N THR A 159 -3.77 -14.42 -3.39
CA THR A 159 -3.95 -15.86 -3.69
C THR A 159 -3.83 -16.75 -2.46
N THR A 160 -2.94 -16.43 -1.51
CA THR A 160 -2.93 -17.09 -0.19
C THR A 160 -4.22 -16.82 0.57
N TYR A 161 -4.76 -15.60 0.50
CA TYR A 161 -6.05 -15.28 1.13
C TYR A 161 -7.20 -16.10 0.54
N PHE A 162 -7.24 -16.25 -0.79
CA PHE A 162 -8.20 -17.12 -1.46
C PHE A 162 -8.03 -18.59 -1.08
N ALA A 163 -6.80 -19.11 -1.08
CA ALA A 163 -6.52 -20.49 -0.70
C ALA A 163 -6.93 -20.80 0.75
N ASN A 164 -6.71 -19.85 1.67
CA ASN A 164 -7.20 -19.94 3.05
C ASN A 164 -8.72 -19.97 3.12
N PHE A 165 -9.40 -19.15 2.33
CA PHE A 165 -10.86 -19.12 2.27
C PHE A 165 -11.44 -20.45 1.79
N VAL A 166 -10.87 -21.04 0.73
CA VAL A 166 -11.34 -22.33 0.19
C VAL A 166 -10.98 -23.50 1.12
N GLY A 167 -9.80 -23.43 1.74
CA GLY A 167 -9.18 -24.49 2.53
C GLY A 167 -7.99 -25.09 1.80
N GLN A 168 -6.77 -24.78 2.26
CA GLN A 168 -5.53 -25.10 1.53
C GLN A 168 -5.30 -26.60 1.26
N HIS A 169 -5.86 -27.49 2.10
CA HIS A 169 -5.69 -28.94 1.97
C HIS A 169 -6.77 -29.62 1.10
N ARG A 170 -7.74 -28.87 0.57
CA ARG A 170 -8.77 -29.41 -0.32
C ARG A 170 -8.20 -29.71 -1.71
N PRO A 171 -8.80 -30.66 -2.45
CA PRO A 171 -8.51 -30.86 -3.86
C PRO A 171 -8.72 -29.56 -4.66
N VAL A 172 -7.89 -29.29 -5.66
CA VAL A 172 -8.07 -28.15 -6.57
C VAL A 172 -9.37 -28.25 -7.38
N ASN A 173 -9.81 -29.47 -7.69
CA ASN A 173 -11.08 -29.73 -8.37
C ASN A 173 -12.32 -29.37 -7.53
N ASP A 174 -12.16 -29.07 -6.24
CA ASP A 174 -13.24 -28.50 -5.42
C ASP A 174 -13.50 -27.02 -5.73
N ILE A 175 -12.64 -26.35 -6.50
CA ILE A 175 -12.83 -24.96 -6.92
C ILE A 175 -13.86 -24.92 -8.04
N ASP A 176 -15.13 -24.82 -7.67
CA ASP A 176 -16.26 -24.77 -8.59
C ASP A 176 -16.90 -23.38 -8.67
N GLY A 177 -18.05 -23.31 -9.37
CA GLY A 177 -18.79 -22.06 -9.50
C GLY A 177 -19.37 -21.55 -8.17
N GLN A 178 -19.74 -22.45 -7.26
CA GLN A 178 -20.29 -22.08 -5.96
C GLN A 178 -19.21 -21.49 -5.05
N VAL A 179 -17.99 -22.04 -5.07
CA VAL A 179 -16.83 -21.48 -4.37
C VAL A 179 -16.56 -20.05 -4.81
N LEU A 180 -16.64 -19.76 -6.11
CA LEU A 180 -16.46 -18.41 -6.64
C LEU A 180 -17.57 -17.44 -6.19
N ILE A 181 -18.83 -17.87 -6.18
CA ILE A 181 -19.94 -17.05 -5.67
C ILE A 181 -19.71 -16.74 -4.19
N ASN A 182 -19.36 -17.76 -3.39
CA ASN A 182 -19.13 -17.62 -1.97
C ASN A 182 -17.94 -16.69 -1.67
N TYR A 183 -16.83 -16.83 -2.42
CA TYR A 183 -15.67 -15.95 -2.25
C TYR A 183 -15.99 -14.51 -2.63
N HIS A 184 -16.73 -14.29 -3.73
CA HIS A 184 -17.19 -12.96 -4.11
C HIS A 184 -18.05 -12.33 -3.00
N SER A 185 -19.06 -13.06 -2.50
CA SER A 185 -19.91 -12.58 -1.40
C SER A 185 -19.11 -12.32 -0.13
N HIS A 186 -18.13 -13.15 0.20
CA HIS A 186 -17.23 -12.95 1.33
C HIS A 186 -16.43 -11.65 1.20
N LEU A 187 -15.87 -11.37 0.01
CA LEU A 187 -15.17 -10.11 -0.25
C LEU A 187 -16.11 -8.89 -0.23
N ASP A 188 -17.36 -9.04 -0.68
CA ASP A 188 -18.36 -7.96 -0.68
C ASP A 188 -18.81 -7.59 0.74
N GLN A 189 -18.85 -8.56 1.65
CA GLN A 189 -19.19 -8.35 3.07
C GLN A 189 -18.05 -7.73 3.91
N LYS A 190 -16.85 -7.54 3.33
CA LYS A 190 -15.72 -6.88 3.98
C LYS A 190 -15.88 -5.36 4.00
N ASN A 191 -16.70 -4.87 4.92
CA ASN A 191 -16.99 -3.44 5.08
C ASN A 191 -15.75 -2.57 5.32
N GLU A 192 -14.67 -3.14 5.86
CA GLU A 192 -13.38 -2.46 6.05
C GLU A 192 -12.56 -2.31 4.75
N TRP A 193 -12.93 -3.00 3.67
CA TRP A 193 -12.23 -2.98 2.39
C TRP A 193 -12.95 -2.10 1.37
N SER A 194 -12.18 -1.33 0.59
CA SER A 194 -12.75 -0.61 -0.54
C SER A 194 -13.11 -1.58 -1.68
N ALA A 195 -14.13 -1.24 -2.47
CA ALA A 195 -14.51 -2.03 -3.65
C ALA A 195 -13.35 -2.25 -4.64
N SER A 196 -12.40 -1.31 -4.74
CA SER A 196 -11.20 -1.48 -5.58
C SER A 196 -10.27 -2.53 -5.02
N TYR A 197 -10.16 -2.62 -3.69
CA TYR A 197 -9.32 -3.61 -3.03
C TYR A 197 -9.93 -5.02 -3.16
N CYS A 198 -11.24 -5.14 -2.97
CA CYS A 198 -11.96 -6.40 -3.22
C CYS A 198 -11.81 -6.84 -4.69
N ARG A 199 -11.90 -5.91 -5.65
CA ARG A 199 -11.64 -6.18 -7.07
C ARG A 199 -10.26 -6.76 -7.32
N ASP A 200 -9.22 -6.19 -6.72
CA ASP A 200 -7.84 -6.65 -6.92
C ASP A 200 -7.69 -8.09 -6.39
N TYR A 201 -8.22 -8.38 -5.19
CA TYR A 201 -8.21 -9.75 -4.63
C TYR A 201 -8.99 -10.74 -5.49
N TRP A 202 -10.15 -10.33 -6.00
CA TRP A 202 -10.94 -11.14 -6.92
C TRP A 202 -10.21 -11.43 -8.24
N SER A 203 -9.60 -10.39 -8.82
CA SER A 203 -8.85 -10.52 -10.08
C SER A 203 -7.64 -11.44 -9.92
N ASP A 204 -6.95 -11.36 -8.79
CA ASP A 204 -5.77 -12.19 -8.51
C ASP A 204 -6.15 -13.64 -8.22
N ALA A 205 -7.24 -13.88 -7.50
CA ALA A 205 -7.79 -15.23 -7.31
C ALA A 205 -8.16 -15.88 -8.66
N LYS A 206 -8.82 -15.12 -9.55
CA LYS A 206 -9.11 -15.58 -10.91
C LYS A 206 -7.83 -15.86 -11.72
N GLN A 207 -6.79 -15.04 -11.56
CA GLN A 207 -5.51 -15.28 -12.21
C GLN A 207 -4.87 -16.60 -11.75
N PHE A 208 -4.98 -16.94 -10.46
CA PHE A 208 -4.52 -18.23 -9.94
C PHE A 208 -5.35 -19.40 -10.48
N ILE A 209 -6.68 -19.29 -10.49
CA ILE A 209 -7.56 -20.33 -11.04
C ILE A 209 -7.30 -20.56 -12.54
N GLN A 210 -7.09 -19.48 -13.30
CA GLN A 210 -6.70 -19.59 -14.71
C GLN A 210 -5.38 -20.34 -14.85
N TYR A 211 -4.39 -20.04 -14.00
CA TYR A 211 -3.13 -20.77 -13.99
C TYR A 211 -3.32 -22.26 -13.71
N LEU A 212 -4.17 -22.64 -12.74
CA LEU A 212 -4.48 -24.05 -12.45
C LEU A 212 -5.04 -24.77 -13.68
N TYR A 213 -5.94 -24.12 -14.41
CA TYR A 213 -6.49 -24.66 -15.64
C TYR A 213 -5.44 -24.77 -16.75
N ASP A 214 -4.62 -23.72 -16.94
CA ASP A 214 -3.60 -23.68 -17.99
C ASP A 214 -2.51 -24.75 -17.82
N VAL A 215 -2.26 -25.21 -16.58
CA VAL A 215 -1.29 -26.27 -16.25
C VAL A 215 -1.96 -27.64 -16.03
N GLU A 216 -3.23 -27.79 -16.42
CA GLU A 216 -4.01 -29.03 -16.32
C GLU A 216 -4.13 -29.57 -14.89
N ALA A 217 -4.00 -28.70 -13.88
CA ALA A 217 -4.26 -29.04 -12.48
C ALA A 217 -5.75 -29.02 -12.14
N LEU A 218 -6.51 -28.17 -12.82
CA LEU A 218 -7.96 -28.04 -12.70
C LEU A 218 -8.60 -28.53 -13.99
N ASP A 219 -9.44 -29.56 -13.91
CA ASP A 219 -10.01 -30.21 -15.09
C ASP A 219 -10.92 -29.28 -15.91
N GLN A 220 -11.67 -28.42 -15.22
CA GLN A 220 -12.62 -27.50 -15.83
C GLN A 220 -12.64 -26.15 -15.12
N LEU A 221 -12.68 -25.07 -15.90
CA LEU A 221 -12.94 -23.74 -15.34
C LEU A 221 -14.37 -23.66 -14.78
N PRO A 222 -14.57 -23.00 -13.62
CA PRO A 222 -15.91 -22.70 -13.10
C PRO A 222 -16.79 -22.03 -14.16
N ARG A 223 -18.04 -22.48 -14.32
CA ARG A 223 -18.95 -21.96 -15.37
C ARG A 223 -19.21 -20.45 -15.28
N ASN A 224 -19.13 -19.89 -14.09
CA ASN A 224 -19.28 -18.46 -13.82
C ASN A 224 -17.96 -17.68 -13.82
N PHE A 225 -16.83 -18.29 -14.19
CA PHE A 225 -15.51 -17.66 -14.17
C PHE A 225 -15.51 -16.34 -14.96
N SER A 226 -16.16 -16.29 -16.11
CA SER A 226 -16.28 -15.10 -16.96
C SER A 226 -17.52 -14.24 -16.70
N ASN A 227 -18.29 -14.53 -15.65
CA ASN A 227 -19.52 -13.79 -15.36
C ASN A 227 -19.20 -12.36 -14.89
N ARG A 228 -19.60 -11.37 -15.70
CA ARG A 228 -19.40 -9.93 -15.40
C ARG A 228 -20.22 -9.44 -14.21
N GLN A 229 -21.27 -10.16 -13.80
CA GLN A 229 -22.08 -9.81 -12.63
C GLN A 229 -21.32 -10.02 -11.31
N LEU A 230 -20.30 -10.90 -11.29
CA LEU A 230 -19.40 -11.11 -10.14
C LEU A 230 -18.25 -10.08 -10.15
N GLY A 231 -18.55 -8.84 -10.53
CA GLY A 231 -17.59 -7.76 -10.65
C GLY A 231 -17.85 -6.66 -9.62
N PHE A 232 -16.78 -6.18 -8.98
CA PHE A 232 -16.86 -5.06 -8.04
C PHE A 232 -16.95 -3.72 -8.80
N LYS A 233 -18.08 -3.02 -8.62
CA LYS A 233 -18.26 -1.65 -9.09
C LYS A 233 -17.42 -0.70 -8.22
N VAL A 234 -16.49 0.01 -8.82
CA VAL A 234 -15.72 1.06 -8.14
C VAL A 234 -16.28 2.39 -8.59
N GLY A 235 -16.83 3.15 -7.64
CA GLY A 235 -17.28 4.51 -7.89
C GLY A 235 -16.12 5.41 -8.32
N VAL A 236 -16.41 6.38 -9.18
CA VAL A 236 -15.46 7.43 -9.52
C VAL A 236 -15.31 8.35 -8.31
N GLN A 237 -14.14 8.33 -7.68
CA GLN A 237 -13.86 9.26 -6.59
C GLN A 237 -13.53 10.65 -7.15
N LYS A 238 -14.05 11.69 -6.50
CA LYS A 238 -13.69 13.08 -6.83
C LYS A 238 -12.16 13.24 -6.68
N VAL A 239 -11.52 13.74 -7.72
CA VAL A 239 -10.08 14.01 -7.73
C VAL A 239 -9.81 15.09 -6.67
N GLN A 240 -8.91 14.79 -5.73
CA GLN A 240 -8.42 15.77 -4.77
C GLN A 240 -7.26 16.55 -5.39
N THR A 241 -7.29 17.86 -5.25
CA THR A 241 -6.25 18.80 -5.68
C THR A 241 -5.85 19.70 -4.52
N LEU A 242 -4.70 20.35 -4.66
CA LEU A 242 -4.21 21.35 -3.73
C LEU A 242 -4.69 22.73 -4.14
N THR A 243 -4.96 23.57 -3.15
CA THR A 243 -5.12 25.02 -3.31
C THR A 243 -3.74 25.70 -3.33
N ASN A 244 -3.67 26.95 -3.82
CA ASN A 244 -2.41 27.70 -3.85
C ASN A 244 -1.86 27.93 -2.43
N GLN A 245 -2.75 28.17 -1.45
CA GLN A 245 -2.37 28.30 -0.04
C GLN A 245 -1.78 27.00 0.52
N GLU A 246 -2.34 25.85 0.16
CA GLU A 246 -1.78 24.55 0.54
C GLU A 246 -0.39 24.34 -0.10
N VAL A 247 -0.20 24.77 -1.35
CA VAL A 247 1.10 24.70 -2.03
C VAL A 247 2.12 25.60 -1.31
N GLU A 248 1.80 26.88 -1.09
CA GLU A 248 2.65 27.84 -0.38
C GLU A 248 3.06 27.33 1.00
N LEU A 249 2.09 26.81 1.77
CA LEU A 249 2.34 26.23 3.08
C LEU A 249 3.29 25.04 3.03
N LEU A 250 3.16 24.15 2.05
CA LEU A 250 4.11 23.05 1.87
C LEU A 250 5.53 23.56 1.60
N PHE A 251 5.69 24.58 0.77
CA PHE A 251 7.00 25.15 0.48
C PHE A 251 7.63 25.83 1.69
N ALA A 252 6.84 26.62 2.44
CA ALA A 252 7.31 27.27 3.67
C ALA A 252 7.87 26.26 4.69
N GLN A 253 7.26 25.09 4.80
CA GLN A 253 7.62 24.07 5.80
C GLN A 253 8.59 22.99 5.29
N ALA A 254 8.75 22.85 3.97
CA ALA A 254 9.59 21.83 3.37
C ALA A 254 11.07 22.17 3.45
N GLU A 255 11.87 21.17 3.82
CA GLU A 255 13.33 21.21 3.62
C GLU A 255 13.66 21.35 2.13
N VAL A 256 14.79 21.99 1.81
CA VAL A 256 15.25 22.28 0.43
C VAL A 256 15.09 21.08 -0.51
N ARG A 257 15.54 19.90 -0.09
CA ARG A 257 15.45 18.69 -0.91
C ARG A 257 14.02 18.20 -1.12
N THR A 258 13.17 18.37 -0.12
CA THR A 258 11.74 18.04 -0.21
C THR A 258 11.02 19.02 -1.14
N ARG A 259 11.40 20.31 -1.14
CA ARG A 259 10.91 21.30 -2.13
C ARG A 259 11.23 20.87 -3.54
N LEU A 260 12.44 20.39 -3.82
CA LEU A 260 12.77 19.83 -5.14
C LEU A 260 11.83 18.70 -5.54
N PHE A 261 11.54 17.77 -4.63
CA PHE A 261 10.60 16.68 -4.93
C PHE A 261 9.21 17.20 -5.25
N ILE A 262 8.70 18.15 -4.47
CA ILE A 262 7.39 18.78 -4.68
C ILE A 262 7.36 19.48 -6.05
N LEU A 263 8.39 20.26 -6.37
CA LEU A 263 8.54 20.96 -7.65
C LEU A 263 8.55 20.00 -8.83
N LEU A 264 9.33 18.91 -8.78
CA LEU A 264 9.35 17.93 -9.88
C LEU A 264 7.98 17.26 -10.10
N MET A 265 7.19 17.08 -9.03
CA MET A 265 5.83 16.55 -9.14
C MET A 265 4.83 17.57 -9.69
N LEU A 266 4.97 18.86 -9.36
CA LEU A 266 4.11 19.93 -9.86
C LEU A 266 4.49 20.39 -11.28
N ASN A 267 5.78 20.64 -11.53
CA ASN A 267 6.34 21.15 -12.78
C ASN A 267 6.36 20.11 -13.90
N CYS A 268 6.68 18.86 -13.58
CA CYS A 268 6.87 17.80 -14.58
C CYS A 268 5.85 16.66 -14.45
N GLY A 269 4.89 16.81 -13.53
CA GLY A 269 3.90 15.78 -13.26
C GLY A 269 4.53 14.48 -12.76
N MET A 270 5.76 14.45 -12.25
CA MET A 270 6.45 13.18 -11.98
C MET A 270 5.81 12.38 -10.85
N THR A 271 5.95 11.05 -10.89
CA THR A 271 5.76 10.21 -9.71
C THR A 271 7.07 10.05 -8.96
N GLN A 272 7.01 9.50 -7.74
CA GLN A 272 8.20 9.20 -6.93
C GLN A 272 9.21 8.30 -7.66
N LYS A 273 8.71 7.34 -8.46
CA LYS A 273 9.57 6.47 -9.27
C LYS A 273 10.19 7.23 -10.44
N ASP A 274 9.45 8.14 -11.08
CA ASP A 274 10.00 8.98 -12.16
C ASP A 274 11.14 9.89 -11.62
N ILE A 275 10.97 10.47 -10.43
CA ILE A 275 12.04 11.24 -9.76
C ILE A 275 13.25 10.36 -9.46
N SER A 276 13.02 9.15 -8.92
CA SER A 276 14.09 8.20 -8.59
C SER A 276 14.88 7.70 -9.80
N ASP A 277 14.24 7.65 -10.97
CA ASP A 277 14.80 7.12 -12.21
C ASP A 277 15.27 8.23 -13.15
N LEU A 278 15.32 9.48 -12.68
CA LEU A 278 15.76 10.60 -13.49
C LEU A 278 17.24 10.44 -13.85
N LYS A 279 17.53 10.33 -15.15
CA LYS A 279 18.88 10.11 -15.67
C LYS A 279 19.55 11.41 -16.09
N HIS A 280 20.87 11.46 -15.99
CA HIS A 280 21.64 12.62 -16.44
C HIS A 280 21.41 12.93 -17.92
N THR A 281 21.21 11.90 -18.74
CA THR A 281 20.95 12.03 -20.19
C THR A 281 19.57 12.58 -20.53
N GLU A 282 18.65 12.64 -19.55
CA GLU A 282 17.29 13.17 -19.74
C GLU A 282 17.21 14.65 -19.35
N VAL A 283 18.28 15.22 -18.78
CA VAL A 283 18.32 16.63 -18.36
C VAL A 283 19.20 17.41 -19.32
N ASP A 284 18.61 18.38 -19.99
CA ASP A 284 19.34 19.39 -20.74
C ASP A 284 19.71 20.53 -19.78
N TRP A 285 20.98 20.58 -19.39
CA TRP A 285 21.50 21.57 -18.44
C TRP A 285 21.72 22.95 -19.06
N GLU A 286 21.66 23.06 -20.38
CA GLU A 286 21.81 24.33 -21.08
C GLU A 286 20.44 24.94 -21.37
N GLN A 287 19.49 24.11 -21.84
CA GLN A 287 18.12 24.54 -22.15
C GLN A 287 17.17 24.48 -20.94
N GLU A 288 17.68 24.08 -19.77
CA GLU A 288 16.91 23.99 -18.52
C GLU A 288 15.64 23.11 -18.66
N THR A 289 15.75 22.00 -19.38
CA THR A 289 14.61 21.11 -19.66
C THR A 289 14.86 19.66 -19.24
N ILE A 290 13.78 18.90 -19.06
CA ILE A 290 13.82 17.44 -18.91
C ILE A 290 13.06 16.80 -20.08
N GLN A 291 13.72 15.91 -20.82
CA GLN A 291 13.09 15.10 -21.86
C GLN A 291 12.93 13.67 -21.37
N ARG A 292 11.69 13.22 -21.16
CA ARG A 292 11.44 11.93 -20.50
C ARG A 292 10.25 11.16 -21.07
N ARG A 293 10.41 9.83 -21.11
CA ARG A 293 9.28 8.87 -21.15
C ARG A 293 8.98 8.36 -19.75
N ARG A 294 7.71 8.25 -19.39
CA ARG A 294 7.29 7.81 -18.05
C ARG A 294 7.84 6.42 -17.71
N SER A 295 8.49 6.25 -16.55
CA SER A 295 9.22 5.01 -16.19
C SER A 295 8.35 3.75 -16.26
N LYS A 296 7.08 3.83 -15.83
CA LYS A 296 6.16 2.67 -15.80
C LYS A 296 5.84 2.13 -17.21
N THR A 297 5.88 2.98 -18.23
CA THR A 297 5.37 2.67 -19.56
C THR A 297 6.38 2.91 -20.68
N GLN A 298 7.61 3.33 -20.36
CA GLN A 298 8.65 3.68 -21.33
C GLN A 298 8.97 2.61 -22.37
N GLN A 299 8.72 1.33 -22.04
CA GLN A 299 8.93 0.18 -22.93
C GLN A 299 7.88 0.07 -24.05
N PHE A 300 6.76 0.79 -23.95
CA PHE A 300 5.72 0.78 -24.97
C PHE A 300 5.98 1.89 -26.00
N GLU A 301 5.97 1.55 -27.27
CA GLU A 301 6.26 2.47 -28.39
C GLU A 301 5.36 3.71 -28.41
N ASN A 302 4.09 3.56 -28.02
CA ASN A 302 3.07 4.62 -28.07
C ASN A 302 3.13 5.62 -26.89
N VAL A 303 4.14 5.52 -26.04
CA VAL A 303 4.34 6.42 -24.89
C VAL A 303 5.16 7.63 -25.35
N PRO A 304 4.63 8.85 -25.16
CA PRO A 304 5.28 10.04 -25.68
C PRO A 304 6.54 10.33 -24.86
N THR A 305 7.55 10.86 -25.54
CA THR A 305 8.64 11.58 -24.88
C THR A 305 8.16 13.01 -24.67
N VAL A 306 8.12 13.46 -23.43
CA VAL A 306 7.66 14.81 -23.09
C VAL A 306 8.87 15.67 -22.74
N THR A 307 8.93 16.88 -23.30
CA THR A 307 9.93 17.90 -22.96
C THR A 307 9.32 18.89 -21.97
N TYR A 308 9.80 18.86 -20.73
CA TYR A 308 9.37 19.73 -19.64
C TYR A 308 10.38 20.87 -19.48
N PRO A 309 10.07 22.11 -19.89
CA PRO A 309 10.82 23.26 -19.39
C PRO A 309 10.69 23.35 -17.87
N LEU A 310 11.80 23.58 -17.20
CA LEU A 310 11.83 23.68 -15.75
C LEU A 310 11.56 25.11 -15.33
N TRP A 311 10.76 25.26 -14.29
CA TRP A 311 10.67 26.51 -13.54
C TRP A 311 12.05 26.85 -12.98
N LYS A 312 12.33 28.15 -12.84
CA LYS A 312 13.64 28.65 -12.41
C LYS A 312 14.09 27.98 -11.11
N GLU A 313 13.19 27.88 -10.13
CA GLU A 313 13.49 27.26 -8.85
C GLU A 313 13.68 25.73 -8.97
N THR A 314 12.84 25.05 -9.77
CA THR A 314 12.99 23.61 -10.02
C THR A 314 14.38 23.31 -10.55
N PHE A 315 14.84 24.07 -11.53
CA PHE A 315 16.15 23.87 -12.14
C PHE A 315 17.30 24.21 -11.19
N ARG A 316 17.19 25.31 -10.45
CA ARG A 316 18.17 25.70 -9.42
C ARG A 316 18.35 24.59 -8.38
N LEU A 317 17.26 24.07 -7.83
CA LEU A 317 17.32 22.99 -6.84
C LEU A 317 17.78 21.67 -7.45
N LEU A 318 17.41 21.38 -8.70
CA LEU A 318 17.89 20.19 -9.41
C LEU A 318 19.41 20.23 -9.61
N LYS A 319 19.96 21.38 -10.01
CA LYS A 319 21.41 21.62 -10.08
C LYS A 319 22.07 21.43 -8.73
N ARG A 320 21.51 22.01 -7.66
CA ARG A 320 22.03 21.89 -6.29
C ARG A 320 22.11 20.44 -5.80
N HIS A 321 21.07 19.65 -6.08
CA HIS A 321 20.97 18.26 -5.63
C HIS A 321 21.45 17.25 -6.68
N LYS A 322 22.09 17.72 -7.76
CA LYS A 322 22.68 16.87 -8.79
C LYS A 322 23.71 15.93 -8.16
N SER A 323 23.51 14.64 -8.34
CA SER A 323 24.40 13.63 -7.81
C SER A 323 25.65 13.42 -8.68
N LYS A 324 26.64 12.72 -8.13
CA LYS A 324 27.82 12.22 -8.86
C LYS A 324 27.61 10.80 -9.42
N HIS A 325 26.43 10.22 -9.27
CA HIS A 325 26.14 8.87 -9.77
C HIS A 325 26.29 8.84 -11.30
N LYS A 326 26.80 7.75 -11.85
CA LYS A 326 27.08 7.64 -13.29
C LYS A 326 25.84 7.88 -14.16
N GLU A 327 24.69 7.40 -13.71
CA GLU A 327 23.46 7.42 -14.51
C GLU A 327 22.38 8.38 -13.96
N LEU A 328 22.28 8.55 -12.64
CA LEU A 328 21.08 9.07 -11.99
C LEU A 328 21.31 10.47 -11.45
N VAL A 329 20.39 11.40 -11.74
CA VAL A 329 20.50 12.79 -11.29
C VAL A 329 20.33 12.91 -9.79
N ILE A 330 19.45 12.11 -9.19
CA ILE A 330 19.15 12.17 -7.77
C ILE A 330 19.23 10.78 -7.16
N VAL A 331 20.05 10.62 -6.13
CA VAL A 331 20.25 9.39 -5.37
C VAL A 331 20.19 9.70 -3.88
N ASN A 332 19.89 8.72 -3.03
CA ASN A 332 19.95 8.91 -1.60
C ASN A 332 21.39 9.10 -1.10
N ASP A 333 21.56 9.32 0.20
CA ASP A 333 22.87 9.66 0.79
C ASP A 333 23.90 8.52 0.69
N ASN A 334 23.44 7.29 0.40
CA ASN A 334 24.29 6.13 0.14
C ASN A 334 24.57 5.91 -1.36
N GLY A 335 24.23 6.88 -2.23
CA GLY A 335 24.42 6.77 -3.67
C GLY A 335 23.42 5.85 -4.39
N MET A 336 22.40 5.34 -3.71
CA MET A 336 21.42 4.40 -4.27
C MET A 336 20.16 5.13 -4.77
N PRO A 337 19.38 4.54 -5.70
CA PRO A 337 18.09 5.11 -6.12
C PRO A 337 17.17 5.46 -4.95
N LEU A 338 16.42 6.55 -5.08
CA LEU A 338 15.48 7.04 -4.04
C LEU A 338 14.31 6.08 -3.79
N VAL A 339 13.89 5.35 -4.82
CA VAL A 339 12.84 4.34 -4.74
C VAL A 339 13.40 3.01 -5.19
N ARG A 340 13.36 2.01 -4.29
CA ARG A 340 13.81 0.65 -4.56
C ARG A 340 12.74 -0.34 -4.11
N GLU A 341 12.49 -1.32 -4.95
CA GLU A 341 11.57 -2.43 -4.70
C GLU A 341 12.36 -3.70 -4.97
N PHE A 342 12.44 -4.57 -3.98
CA PHE A 342 13.23 -5.80 -4.07
C PHE A 342 12.65 -6.85 -3.12
N LEU A 343 13.04 -8.10 -3.35
CA LEU A 343 12.77 -9.19 -2.44
C LEU A 343 14.00 -9.43 -1.56
N ASP A 344 13.77 -9.65 -0.28
CA ASP A 344 14.76 -10.13 0.67
C ASP A 344 14.27 -11.50 1.19
N GLY A 345 14.78 -12.56 0.56
CA GLY A 345 14.11 -13.86 0.59
C GLY A 345 12.71 -13.77 -0.03
N GLU A 346 11.69 -14.20 0.71
CA GLU A 346 10.28 -14.07 0.30
C GLU A 346 9.64 -12.72 0.69
N ALA A 347 10.32 -11.92 1.50
CA ALA A 347 9.78 -10.68 2.02
C ALA A 347 9.95 -9.55 1.00
N PHE A 348 8.83 -8.94 0.58
CA PHE A 348 8.87 -7.73 -0.21
C PHE A 348 9.33 -6.54 0.63
N LYS A 349 10.38 -5.87 0.16
CA LYS A 349 10.89 -4.63 0.74
C LYS A 349 10.76 -3.50 -0.27
N LYS A 350 10.27 -2.37 0.24
CA LYS A 350 10.22 -1.12 -0.49
C LYS A 350 10.89 -0.02 0.32
N ILE A 351 11.86 0.64 -0.30
CA ILE A 351 12.46 1.87 0.20
C ILE A 351 11.96 3.00 -0.69
N ASP A 352 11.42 4.05 -0.07
CA ASP A 352 10.90 5.21 -0.76
C ASP A 352 11.29 6.47 0.03
N ASN A 353 12.43 7.04 -0.34
CA ASN A 353 13.00 8.23 0.30
C ASN A 353 12.12 9.47 0.05
N VAL A 354 11.42 9.55 -1.09
CA VAL A 354 10.50 10.65 -1.40
C VAL A 354 9.27 10.59 -0.50
N LYS A 355 8.68 9.39 -0.31
CA LYS A 355 7.56 9.18 0.63
C LYS A 355 7.95 9.53 2.06
N SER A 356 9.12 9.08 2.47
CA SER A 356 9.64 9.35 3.81
C SER A 356 9.83 10.86 4.05
N ALA A 357 10.38 11.58 3.07
CA ALA A 357 10.53 13.03 3.14
C ALA A 357 9.19 13.76 3.25
N TRP A 358 8.20 13.35 2.43
CA TRP A 358 6.83 13.87 2.50
C TRP A 358 6.18 13.63 3.86
N PHE A 359 6.27 12.41 4.41
CA PHE A 359 5.67 12.13 5.71
C PHE A 359 6.31 12.91 6.84
N ARG A 360 7.63 13.12 6.82
CA ARG A 360 8.29 14.01 7.79
C ARG A 360 7.80 15.45 7.66
N LEU A 361 7.61 15.94 6.44
CA LEU A 361 7.00 17.25 6.21
C LEU A 361 5.59 17.34 6.82
N LEU A 362 4.74 16.34 6.61
CA LEU A 362 3.39 16.33 7.18
C LEU A 362 3.34 16.18 8.72
N GLN A 363 4.46 15.89 9.39
CA GLN A 363 4.55 15.92 10.85
C GLN A 363 4.86 17.33 11.41
N ARG A 364 5.06 18.34 10.55
CA ARG A 364 5.24 19.73 11.00
C ARG A 364 3.91 20.24 11.59
N LYS A 365 4.00 21.02 12.66
CA LYS A 365 2.83 21.49 13.42
C LYS A 365 1.90 22.35 12.54
N GLU A 366 2.48 23.11 11.64
CA GLU A 366 1.83 23.98 10.67
C GLU A 366 1.00 23.19 9.64
N LEU A 367 1.29 21.89 9.48
CA LEU A 367 0.59 20.97 8.58
C LEU A 367 -0.31 19.97 9.34
N GLU A 368 -0.61 20.24 10.61
CA GLU A 368 -1.57 19.43 11.37
C GLU A 368 -2.94 19.44 10.68
N GLY A 369 -3.50 18.25 10.43
CA GLY A 369 -4.76 18.10 9.69
C GLY A 369 -4.62 18.12 8.16
N PHE A 370 -3.41 18.33 7.62
CA PHE A 370 -3.17 18.26 6.19
C PHE A 370 -3.35 16.83 5.66
N ASN A 371 -4.40 16.60 4.90
CA ASN A 371 -4.79 15.27 4.41
C ASN A 371 -4.72 15.21 2.87
N ARG A 372 -3.51 15.37 2.32
CA ARG A 372 -3.21 15.11 0.91
C ARG A 372 -2.08 14.11 0.77
N THR A 373 -2.07 13.44 -0.38
CA THR A 373 -1.03 12.48 -0.77
C THR A 373 -0.06 13.11 -1.76
N LEU A 374 1.15 12.56 -1.88
CA LEU A 374 2.11 12.97 -2.91
C LEU A 374 1.52 12.95 -4.33
N LYS A 375 0.64 12.00 -4.64
CA LYS A 375 0.00 11.91 -5.96
C LYS A 375 -0.90 13.11 -6.25
N ASP A 376 -1.40 13.78 -5.21
CA ASP A 376 -2.27 14.94 -5.38
C ASP A 376 -1.52 16.16 -5.91
N LEU A 377 -0.19 16.24 -5.76
CA LEU A 377 0.64 17.25 -6.43
C LEU A 377 0.53 17.12 -7.96
N ARG A 378 0.85 15.93 -8.49
CA ARG A 378 0.74 15.63 -9.93
C ARG A 378 -0.70 15.83 -10.44
N LYS A 379 -1.70 15.38 -9.68
CA LYS A 379 -3.11 15.56 -10.05
C LYS A 379 -3.52 17.02 -10.06
N THR A 380 -2.99 17.84 -9.15
CA THR A 380 -3.26 19.28 -9.11
C THR A 380 -2.85 19.91 -10.41
N SER A 381 -1.59 19.73 -10.82
CA SER A 381 -1.09 20.24 -12.11
C SER A 381 -1.92 19.76 -13.30
N ALA A 382 -2.19 18.45 -13.38
CA ALA A 382 -2.98 17.90 -14.47
C ALA A 382 -4.41 18.47 -14.52
N THR A 383 -5.06 18.60 -13.36
CA THR A 383 -6.44 19.12 -13.26
C THR A 383 -6.50 20.59 -13.62
N ARG A 384 -5.50 21.40 -13.24
CA ARG A 384 -5.40 22.81 -13.63
C ARG A 384 -5.24 22.97 -15.14
N LEU A 385 -4.36 22.18 -15.74
CA LEU A 385 -4.16 22.14 -17.18
C LEU A 385 -5.44 21.70 -17.91
N GLU A 386 -6.11 20.65 -17.41
CA GLU A 386 -7.36 20.14 -17.99
C GLU A 386 -8.51 21.15 -17.90
N ALA A 387 -8.58 21.93 -16.82
CA ALA A 387 -9.61 22.94 -16.62
C ALA A 387 -9.37 24.23 -17.44
N HIS A 388 -8.14 24.47 -17.89
CA HIS A 388 -7.82 25.69 -18.65
C HIS A 388 -8.20 25.53 -20.13
N PRO A 389 -9.01 26.45 -20.72
CA PRO A 389 -9.50 26.32 -22.09
C PRO A 389 -8.40 26.09 -23.14
N ASP A 390 -7.27 26.78 -23.01
CA ASP A 390 -6.17 26.71 -23.98
C ASP A 390 -5.18 25.56 -23.74
N HIS A 391 -5.29 24.87 -22.60
CA HIS A 391 -4.30 23.85 -22.17
C HIS A 391 -4.92 22.46 -21.94
N GLN A 392 -6.23 22.32 -22.06
CA GLN A 392 -6.93 21.06 -21.82
C GLN A 392 -6.32 19.88 -22.60
N SER A 393 -5.99 20.10 -23.87
CA SER A 393 -5.44 19.04 -24.75
C SER A 393 -4.06 18.55 -24.34
N VAL A 394 -3.33 19.28 -23.49
CA VAL A 394 -1.96 18.91 -23.11
C VAL A 394 -1.88 18.18 -21.77
N ALA A 395 -2.98 18.06 -21.00
CA ALA A 395 -2.96 17.44 -19.68
C ALA A 395 -2.52 15.95 -19.71
N ASP A 396 -3.05 15.16 -20.65
CA ASP A 396 -2.63 13.76 -20.82
C ASP A 396 -1.19 13.63 -21.32
N TYR A 397 -0.76 14.55 -22.20
CA TYR A 397 0.60 14.62 -22.70
C TYR A 397 1.59 14.98 -21.58
N PHE A 398 1.26 15.99 -20.76
CA PHE A 398 1.99 16.37 -19.54
C PHE A 398 2.20 15.19 -18.60
N LEU A 399 1.20 14.31 -18.47
CA LEU A 399 1.29 13.10 -17.66
C LEU A 399 2.06 11.95 -18.32
N GLY A 400 2.47 12.10 -19.59
CA GLY A 400 3.15 11.05 -20.34
C GLY A 400 2.28 9.81 -20.55
N HIS A 401 0.96 9.98 -20.63
CA HIS A 401 0.04 8.87 -20.86
C HIS A 401 0.05 8.44 -22.33
N SER A 402 -0.05 7.14 -22.59
CA SER A 402 -0.38 6.63 -23.93
C SER A 402 -1.82 7.04 -24.27
N GLY A 403 -2.08 7.48 -25.50
CA GLY A 403 -3.42 7.88 -25.91
C GLY A 403 -4.39 6.73 -25.67
N SER A 404 -5.48 7.00 -24.93
CA SER A 404 -6.42 5.97 -24.52
C SER A 404 -7.26 5.46 -25.71
N SER A 405 -7.53 6.35 -26.67
CA SER A 405 -8.22 6.05 -27.94
C SER A 405 -7.26 6.01 -29.14
N VAL A 406 -7.68 5.35 -30.23
CA VAL A 406 -6.94 5.31 -31.50
C VAL A 406 -6.69 6.74 -32.03
N ALA A 407 -7.70 7.62 -31.96
CA ALA A 407 -7.55 9.03 -32.32
C ALA A 407 -6.47 9.74 -31.47
N GLN A 408 -6.50 9.60 -30.14
CA GLN A 408 -5.47 10.17 -29.26
C GLN A 408 -4.07 9.59 -29.49
N ARG A 409 -3.94 8.42 -30.12
CA ARG A 409 -2.63 7.86 -30.50
C ARG A 409 -2.08 8.49 -31.77
N HIS A 410 -2.94 8.90 -32.70
CA HIS A 410 -2.55 9.50 -33.98
C HIS A 410 -2.39 11.03 -33.94
N TYR A 411 -3.06 11.74 -33.04
CA TYR A 411 -2.96 13.21 -32.91
C TYR A 411 -1.86 13.69 -31.94
N LYS A 412 -0.85 12.86 -31.70
CA LYS A 412 0.10 13.04 -30.57
C LYS A 412 1.30 13.95 -30.82
N ASP A 413 1.36 14.59 -31.97
CA ASP A 413 2.29 15.69 -32.23
C ASP A 413 1.74 16.98 -31.60
N THR A 414 1.46 16.96 -30.29
CA THR A 414 1.29 18.20 -29.55
C THR A 414 2.62 18.92 -29.62
N PRO A 415 2.72 20.08 -30.29
CA PRO A 415 4.00 20.76 -30.44
C PRO A 415 4.61 21.03 -29.06
N ASN A 416 5.90 20.75 -28.89
CA ASN A 416 6.63 21.00 -27.62
C ASN A 416 6.46 22.46 -27.13
N GLU A 417 6.19 23.39 -28.04
CA GLU A 417 5.85 24.78 -27.72
C GLU A 417 4.58 24.91 -26.87
N ARG A 418 3.51 24.16 -27.18
CA ARG A 418 2.24 24.24 -26.44
C ARG A 418 2.39 23.76 -25.00
N ILE A 419 3.13 22.67 -24.78
CA ILE A 419 3.38 22.18 -23.42
C ILE A 419 4.28 23.16 -22.65
N GLY A 420 5.23 23.82 -23.33
CA GLY A 420 6.07 24.83 -22.69
C GLY A 420 5.29 26.05 -22.22
N VAL A 421 4.40 26.58 -23.06
CA VAL A 421 3.48 27.67 -22.67
C VAL A 421 2.61 27.25 -21.50
N ALA A 422 2.04 26.04 -21.54
CA ALA A 422 1.16 25.54 -20.49
C ALA A 422 1.90 25.34 -19.14
N ILE A 423 3.13 24.85 -19.17
CA ILE A 423 3.96 24.69 -17.97
C ILE A 423 4.36 26.05 -17.36
N LYS A 424 4.65 27.04 -18.20
CA LYS A 424 4.93 28.40 -17.74
C LYS A 424 3.70 29.04 -17.10
N TRP A 425 2.54 28.91 -17.75
CA TRP A 425 1.26 29.35 -17.16
C TRP A 425 1.00 28.69 -15.80
N LEU A 426 1.26 27.39 -15.70
CA LEU A 426 1.06 26.62 -14.47
C LEU A 426 1.92 27.11 -13.30
N GLU A 427 3.13 27.64 -13.57
CA GLU A 427 3.99 28.26 -12.55
C GLU A 427 3.25 29.40 -11.85
N SER A 428 2.68 30.31 -12.65
CA SER A 428 1.93 31.48 -12.17
C SER A 428 0.57 31.09 -11.59
N ASP A 429 -0.16 30.12 -12.16
CA ASP A 429 -1.44 29.65 -11.61
C ASP A 429 -1.28 29.07 -10.20
N LEU A 430 -0.16 28.38 -9.94
CA LEU A 430 0.16 27.83 -8.63
C LEU A 430 0.83 28.84 -7.69
N GLY A 431 1.16 30.04 -8.19
CA GLY A 431 1.85 31.09 -7.44
C GLY A 431 3.31 30.78 -7.12
N ILE A 432 3.94 29.85 -7.84
CA ILE A 432 5.32 29.42 -7.58
C ILE A 432 6.33 30.53 -7.89
N ASP A 433 6.06 31.33 -8.92
CA ASP A 433 6.85 32.48 -9.34
C ASP A 433 6.88 33.63 -8.30
N GLN A 434 5.94 33.62 -7.35
CA GLN A 434 5.83 34.61 -6.27
C GLN A 434 6.48 34.14 -4.96
N ILE A 435 6.84 32.86 -4.84
CA ILE A 435 7.46 32.34 -3.63
C ILE A 435 8.91 32.83 -3.57
N VAL A 436 9.22 33.61 -2.53
CA VAL A 436 10.61 34.01 -2.25
C VAL A 436 11.32 32.82 -1.63
N PHE A 437 12.24 32.23 -2.38
CA PHE A 437 13.11 31.18 -1.88
C PHE A 437 14.36 31.83 -1.28
N ASP A 438 14.65 31.55 -0.01
CA ASP A 438 15.88 32.04 0.61
C ASP A 438 17.11 31.61 -0.22
N GLU A 439 18.08 32.51 -0.35
CA GLU A 439 19.41 32.12 -0.79
C GLU A 439 20.04 31.27 0.33
N TYR A 440 20.31 30.00 0.00
CA TYR A 440 20.77 28.98 0.94
C TYR A 440 22.23 28.64 0.75
#